data_AF-A0A9C6WP61-F1
#
_entry.id   AF-A0A9C6WP61-F1
#
_cell.length_a   1.000
_cell.length_b   1.000
_cell.length_c   1.000
_cell.angle_alpha   90.00
_cell.angle_beta   90.00
_cell.angle_gamma   90.00
#
_symmetry.space_group_name_H-M   'P 1'
#
loop_
_entity.id
_entity.type
_entity.pdbx_description
1 polymer ?
#
loop_
_entity_poly.entity_id
_entity_poly.type
_entity_poly.pdbx_seq_one_letter_code
_entity_poly.pdbx_strand_id
1 'polypeptide(L)'
;MYFILTFLHLKGRGALKQQLAIITPVLEDLRSKKEDRIREFSKIESQICQIRNEIAGCEQFNSVSDPEVIQNDLTVKKLGELKSHLHELQNEKILREQKVNSHISEIRELSVVMSFDFLNTLNEIHRSLGDSSEGTQKSISNDTIARLTGAIHMLKQEKQQRLKKVQDLTKCLIELWDLIDVPIEEQKPFSHLTRLLSASVDEVRAQGCLSTDIIEQAEVEILRLNVLKASKMKDLVFKRQAELEEIYKEVHMDVDSESARQILNRLVESGDIDLSDLLQSMDDQIRKAKEQALSRRDILDRVEKWKFAAEEEKWLDEYERDENRYNAVRGAHKNLKRAEKARSLVSKLPSLVESLTAKIKTWEADKGIPFLYEKEPLLHSLCEYNVQRQLREEEKRKIREQRRLQEQSAVVQEALFGSRSATKKPLGQSTNANSMAGTPIRRQVLTPSGRYGTSTRKDHRESGRVNTITPVNYVALPKDSSFGGS
;
A
#
# COMPACT_ATOMS: atom_id res chain seq x y z
N MET A 1 -55.38 37.36 -75.58
CA MET A 1 -56.67 38.03 -75.84
C MET A 1 -56.50 39.39 -76.52
N TYR A 2 -55.87 40.40 -75.90
CA TYR A 2 -55.74 41.75 -76.47
C TYR A 2 -55.28 41.81 -77.93
N PHE A 3 -54.21 41.11 -78.31
CA PHE A 3 -53.70 41.11 -79.69
C PHE A 3 -54.70 40.54 -80.71
N ILE A 4 -55.53 39.55 -80.32
CA ILE A 4 -56.56 38.98 -81.19
C ILE A 4 -57.73 39.97 -81.31
N LEU A 5 -58.09 40.65 -80.22
CA LEU A 5 -59.13 41.68 -80.22
C LEU A 5 -58.74 42.90 -81.07
N THR A 6 -57.51 43.39 -80.99
CA THR A 6 -57.04 44.49 -81.86
C THR A 6 -56.94 44.08 -83.33
N PHE A 7 -56.48 42.85 -83.63
CA PHE A 7 -56.43 42.33 -85.00
C PHE A 7 -57.82 42.13 -85.61
N LEU A 8 -58.80 41.69 -84.80
CA LEU A 8 -60.21 41.61 -85.21
C LEU A 8 -60.84 43.00 -85.42
N HIS A 9 -60.52 43.98 -84.57
CA HIS A 9 -61.02 45.36 -84.72
C HIS A 9 -60.45 46.09 -85.95
N LEU A 10 -59.25 45.71 -86.41
CA LEU A 10 -58.63 46.25 -87.63
C LEU A 10 -59.30 45.75 -88.93
N LYS A 11 -60.09 44.68 -88.87
CA LYS A 11 -60.66 43.98 -90.03
C LYS A 11 -61.87 44.71 -90.63
N GLY A 12 -61.67 45.94 -91.11
CA GLY A 12 -62.68 46.62 -91.94
C GLY A 12 -62.61 48.15 -92.10
N ARG A 13 -61.72 48.89 -91.42
CA ARG A 13 -61.65 50.37 -91.55
C ARG A 13 -60.21 50.91 -91.55
N GLY A 14 -59.88 51.70 -92.57
CA GLY A 14 -58.61 52.43 -92.69
C GLY A 14 -57.71 51.95 -93.84
N ALA A 15 -56.86 52.85 -94.34
CA ALA A 15 -55.85 52.49 -95.35
C ALA A 15 -54.74 51.62 -94.72
N LEU A 16 -54.07 50.76 -95.52
CA LEU A 16 -52.99 49.87 -95.05
C LEU A 16 -51.94 50.58 -94.18
N LYS A 17 -51.60 51.83 -94.49
CA LYS A 17 -50.64 52.65 -93.73
C LYS A 17 -51.11 52.98 -92.30
N GLN A 18 -52.41 53.15 -92.08
CA GLN A 18 -53.00 53.34 -90.74
C GLN A 18 -53.07 52.02 -89.97
N GLN A 19 -53.40 50.91 -90.64
CA GLN A 19 -53.37 49.58 -90.03
C GLN A 19 -51.94 49.21 -89.57
N LEU A 20 -50.93 49.48 -90.41
CA LEU A 20 -49.51 49.35 -90.04
C LEU A 20 -49.14 50.21 -88.84
N ALA A 21 -49.52 51.49 -88.83
CA ALA A 21 -49.23 52.39 -87.70
C ALA A 21 -49.84 51.93 -86.36
N ILE A 22 -50.92 51.14 -86.38
CA ILE A 22 -51.50 50.52 -85.18
C ILE A 22 -50.81 49.20 -84.82
N ILE A 23 -50.40 48.39 -85.80
CA ILE A 23 -49.77 47.07 -85.55
C ILE A 23 -48.32 47.21 -85.05
N THR A 24 -47.52 48.11 -85.64
CA THR A 24 -46.10 48.28 -85.29
C THR A 24 -45.83 48.45 -83.79
N PRO A 25 -46.46 49.40 -83.06
CA PRO A 25 -46.18 49.58 -81.63
C PRO A 25 -46.61 48.36 -80.77
N VAL A 26 -47.66 47.64 -81.18
CA VAL A 26 -48.10 46.42 -80.45
C VAL A 26 -47.15 45.24 -80.74
N LEU A 27 -46.55 45.18 -81.93
CA LEU A 27 -45.51 44.21 -82.26
C LEU A 27 -44.21 44.50 -81.50
N GLU A 28 -43.84 45.77 -81.33
CA GLU A 28 -42.68 46.20 -80.53
C GLU A 28 -42.89 45.91 -79.04
N ASP A 29 -44.08 46.18 -78.49
CA ASP A 29 -44.47 45.80 -77.13
C ASP A 29 -44.38 44.28 -76.89
N LEU A 30 -44.86 43.46 -77.84
CA LEU A 30 -44.73 42.01 -77.75
C LEU A 30 -43.27 41.53 -77.88
N ARG A 31 -42.44 42.19 -78.70
CA ARG A 31 -41.01 41.89 -78.79
C ARG A 31 -40.29 42.20 -77.47
N SER A 32 -40.54 43.37 -76.87
CA SER A 32 -40.00 43.71 -75.55
C SER A 32 -40.42 42.68 -74.51
N LYS A 33 -41.72 42.37 -74.41
CA LYS A 33 -42.24 41.38 -73.45
C LYS A 33 -41.70 39.97 -73.67
N LYS A 34 -41.33 39.60 -74.91
CA LYS A 34 -40.63 38.34 -75.19
C LYS A 34 -39.20 38.40 -74.65
N GLU A 35 -38.46 39.46 -74.96
CA GLU A 35 -37.09 39.67 -74.51
C GLU A 35 -37.00 39.70 -72.98
N ASP A 36 -37.93 40.40 -72.32
CA ASP A 36 -38.02 40.50 -70.86
C ASP A 36 -38.20 39.12 -70.20
N ARG A 37 -39.05 38.26 -70.80
CA ARG A 37 -39.20 36.88 -70.35
C ARG A 37 -37.94 36.05 -70.57
N ILE A 38 -37.30 36.16 -71.73
CA ILE A 38 -36.05 35.42 -71.99
C ILE A 38 -35.01 35.75 -70.91
N ARG A 39 -34.82 37.05 -70.60
CA ARG A 39 -33.91 37.49 -69.53
C ARG A 39 -34.32 36.95 -68.15
N GLU A 40 -35.62 36.85 -67.86
CA GLU A 40 -36.13 36.27 -66.61
C GLU A 40 -35.90 34.75 -66.51
N PHE A 41 -36.17 34.01 -67.59
CA PHE A 41 -35.89 32.57 -67.69
C PHE A 41 -34.40 32.28 -67.50
N SER A 42 -33.51 32.93 -68.26
CA SER A 42 -32.06 32.74 -68.13
C SER A 42 -31.53 33.08 -66.73
N LYS A 43 -32.12 34.08 -66.06
CA LYS A 43 -31.78 34.41 -64.66
C LYS A 43 -32.20 33.30 -63.69
N ILE A 44 -33.40 32.74 -63.85
CA ILE A 44 -33.90 31.66 -62.97
C ILE A 44 -33.12 30.37 -63.22
N GLU A 45 -32.85 30.02 -64.47
CA GLU A 45 -32.09 28.81 -64.83
C GLU A 45 -30.64 28.88 -64.36
N SER A 46 -29.97 30.02 -64.50
CA SER A 46 -28.61 30.21 -63.94
C SER A 46 -28.59 30.10 -62.42
N GLN A 47 -29.59 30.63 -61.70
CA GLN A 47 -29.73 30.44 -60.25
C GLN A 47 -29.99 28.98 -59.86
N ILE A 48 -30.83 28.26 -60.62
CA ILE A 48 -31.08 26.82 -60.42
C ILE A 48 -29.79 26.01 -60.64
N CYS A 49 -29.06 26.26 -61.73
CA CYS A 49 -27.79 25.57 -62.00
C CYS A 49 -26.74 25.89 -60.95
N GLN A 50 -26.63 27.14 -60.49
CA GLN A 50 -25.73 27.51 -59.40
C GLN A 50 -26.01 26.69 -58.13
N ILE A 51 -27.26 26.70 -57.63
CA ILE A 51 -27.61 25.98 -56.40
C ILE A 51 -27.42 24.47 -56.55
N ARG A 52 -27.74 23.89 -57.73
CA ARG A 52 -27.49 22.48 -58.02
C ARG A 52 -25.99 22.14 -58.00
N ASN A 53 -25.14 23.00 -58.56
CA ASN A 53 -23.68 22.80 -58.57
C ASN A 53 -23.10 22.90 -57.14
N GLU A 54 -23.57 23.85 -56.33
CA GLU A 54 -23.22 23.98 -54.90
C GLU A 54 -23.64 22.74 -54.09
N ILE A 55 -24.83 22.19 -54.35
CA ILE A 55 -25.35 20.96 -53.73
C ILE A 55 -24.58 19.70 -54.17
N ALA A 56 -24.14 19.64 -55.42
CA ALA A 56 -23.35 18.52 -55.95
C ALA A 56 -21.87 18.59 -55.55
N GLY A 57 -21.34 19.80 -55.27
CA GLY A 57 -19.90 20.02 -55.07
C GLY A 57 -19.09 20.07 -56.37
N CYS A 58 -19.73 20.42 -57.49
CA CYS A 58 -19.05 20.53 -58.79
C CYS A 58 -18.50 21.94 -59.01
N GLU A 59 -17.26 22.21 -58.54
CA GLU A 59 -16.64 23.54 -58.61
C GLU A 59 -16.30 24.03 -60.03
N GLN A 60 -16.30 23.16 -61.06
CA GLN A 60 -16.08 23.56 -62.45
C GLN A 60 -17.07 22.91 -63.42
N PHE A 61 -18.28 23.48 -63.51
CA PHE A 61 -19.04 23.48 -64.76
C PHE A 61 -19.60 24.87 -65.06
N ASN A 62 -18.71 25.74 -65.57
CA ASN A 62 -19.09 26.86 -66.46
C ASN A 62 -19.50 26.35 -67.86
N SER A 63 -20.04 25.14 -67.97
CA SER A 63 -20.90 24.82 -69.11
C SER A 63 -22.17 25.64 -68.93
N VAL A 64 -22.15 26.81 -69.56
CA VAL A 64 -23.34 27.50 -70.08
C VAL A 64 -24.39 26.42 -70.40
N SER A 65 -25.52 26.42 -69.69
CA SER A 65 -26.64 25.55 -70.01
C SER A 65 -26.93 25.73 -71.50
N ASP A 66 -26.90 24.64 -72.28
CA ASP A 66 -26.96 24.71 -73.73
C ASP A 66 -28.11 25.64 -74.16
N PRO A 67 -27.84 26.74 -74.90
CA PRO A 67 -28.86 27.75 -75.20
C PRO A 67 -29.99 27.21 -76.10
N GLU A 68 -29.86 25.97 -76.60
CA GLU A 68 -30.90 25.24 -77.32
C GLU A 68 -32.12 24.89 -76.46
N VAL A 69 -32.00 24.73 -75.13
CA VAL A 69 -33.15 24.34 -74.28
C VAL A 69 -34.15 25.49 -74.09
N ILE A 70 -33.69 26.75 -74.15
CA ILE A 70 -34.50 27.96 -73.96
C ILE A 70 -35.55 28.17 -75.08
N GLN A 71 -35.38 27.51 -76.23
CA GLN A 71 -35.95 28.00 -77.48
C GLN A 71 -37.49 27.89 -77.65
N ASN A 72 -38.18 26.99 -76.94
CA ASN A 72 -39.53 26.56 -77.36
C ASN A 72 -40.70 26.88 -76.41
N ASP A 73 -40.51 27.03 -75.09
CA ASP A 73 -41.63 27.24 -74.14
C ASP A 73 -41.42 28.43 -73.18
N LEU A 74 -41.77 29.63 -73.67
CA LEU A 74 -41.83 30.88 -72.88
C LEU A 74 -43.22 31.12 -72.24
N THR A 75 -43.96 30.04 -71.90
CA THR A 75 -45.27 30.18 -71.24
C THR A 75 -45.14 30.62 -69.78
N VAL A 76 -46.17 31.33 -69.32
CA VAL A 76 -46.29 31.76 -67.90
C VAL A 76 -46.38 30.54 -66.96
N LYS A 77 -46.92 29.41 -67.44
CA LYS A 77 -46.94 28.15 -66.69
C LYS A 77 -45.53 27.62 -66.46
N LYS A 78 -44.71 27.49 -67.50
CA LYS A 78 -43.32 27.01 -67.40
C LYS A 78 -42.47 27.92 -66.50
N LEU A 79 -42.64 29.23 -66.61
CA LEU A 79 -42.02 30.21 -65.71
C LEU A 79 -42.44 30.01 -64.24
N GLY A 80 -43.73 29.72 -63.99
CA GLY A 80 -44.24 29.41 -62.64
C GLY A 80 -43.65 28.13 -62.06
N GLU A 81 -43.54 27.07 -62.87
CA GLU A 81 -42.89 25.80 -62.49
C GLU A 81 -41.41 26.02 -62.11
N LEU A 82 -40.65 26.77 -62.93
CA LEU A 82 -39.25 27.08 -62.64
C LEU A 82 -39.09 27.94 -61.38
N LYS A 83 -40.01 28.88 -61.12
CA LYS A 83 -40.03 29.66 -59.88
C LYS A 83 -40.32 28.80 -58.64
N SER A 84 -41.24 27.84 -58.74
CA SER A 84 -41.47 26.86 -57.65
C SER A 84 -40.21 26.04 -57.38
N HIS A 85 -39.60 25.51 -58.44
CA HIS A 85 -38.39 24.68 -58.30
C HIS A 85 -37.18 25.46 -57.76
N LEU A 86 -37.00 26.72 -58.16
CA LEU A 86 -36.00 27.60 -57.57
C LEU A 86 -36.26 27.83 -56.07
N HIS A 87 -37.53 28.02 -55.68
CA HIS A 87 -37.88 28.20 -54.27
C HIS A 87 -37.65 26.92 -53.43
N GLU A 88 -37.99 25.75 -53.98
CA GLU A 88 -37.66 24.44 -53.38
C GLU A 88 -36.15 24.28 -53.15
N LEU A 89 -35.32 24.57 -54.16
CA LEU A 89 -33.87 24.51 -54.06
C LEU A 89 -33.28 25.54 -53.08
N GLN A 90 -33.85 26.75 -53.00
CA GLN A 90 -33.47 27.75 -52.00
C GLN A 90 -33.76 27.26 -50.58
N ASN A 91 -34.92 26.63 -50.35
CA ASN A 91 -35.27 26.04 -49.07
C ASN A 91 -34.35 24.86 -48.73
N GLU A 92 -34.01 24.00 -49.71
CA GLU A 92 -33.03 22.91 -49.52
C GLU A 92 -31.64 23.46 -49.14
N LYS A 93 -31.16 24.52 -49.82
CA LYS A 93 -29.91 25.20 -49.49
C LYS A 93 -29.88 25.68 -48.04
N ILE A 94 -30.93 26.37 -47.58
CA ILE A 94 -31.03 26.85 -46.19
C ILE A 94 -30.99 25.68 -45.18
N LEU A 95 -31.72 24.58 -45.45
CA LEU A 95 -31.71 23.39 -44.60
C LEU A 95 -30.33 22.71 -44.56
N ARG A 96 -29.59 22.69 -45.68
CA ARG A 96 -28.22 22.17 -45.75
C ARG A 96 -27.23 23.04 -44.97
N GLU A 97 -27.31 24.36 -45.12
CA GLU A 97 -26.49 25.31 -44.34
C GLU A 97 -26.72 25.15 -42.83
N GLN A 98 -27.98 25.02 -42.41
CA GLN A 98 -28.33 24.73 -41.01
C GLN A 98 -27.74 23.39 -40.54
N LYS A 99 -27.84 22.33 -41.34
CA LYS A 99 -27.27 21.01 -41.03
C LYS A 99 -25.74 21.04 -40.93
N VAL A 100 -25.05 21.71 -41.86
CA VAL A 100 -23.59 21.89 -41.81
C VAL A 100 -23.18 22.66 -40.55
N ASN A 101 -23.85 23.76 -40.23
CA ASN A 101 -23.56 24.52 -39.00
C ASN A 101 -23.83 23.71 -37.72
N SER A 102 -24.89 22.89 -37.68
CA SER A 102 -25.17 21.98 -36.58
C SER A 102 -24.06 20.94 -36.41
N HIS A 103 -23.60 20.31 -37.49
CA HIS A 103 -22.48 19.36 -37.48
C HIS A 103 -21.16 20.01 -37.03
N ILE A 104 -20.87 21.24 -37.47
CA ILE A 104 -19.70 22.00 -37.01
C ILE A 104 -19.78 22.28 -35.49
N SER A 105 -20.97 22.61 -34.96
CA SER A 105 -21.18 22.78 -33.52
C SER A 105 -20.97 21.47 -32.75
N GLU A 106 -21.45 20.35 -33.28
CA GLU A 106 -21.30 19.03 -32.67
C GLU A 106 -19.83 18.57 -32.62
N ILE A 107 -19.07 18.77 -33.70
CA ILE A 107 -17.62 18.53 -33.73
C ILE A 107 -16.89 19.45 -32.74
N ARG A 108 -17.34 20.71 -32.56
CA ARG A 108 -16.79 21.64 -31.57
C ARG A 108 -17.03 21.17 -30.14
N GLU A 109 -18.24 20.70 -29.81
CA GLU A 109 -18.53 20.13 -28.49
C GLU A 109 -17.67 18.88 -28.20
N LEU A 110 -17.48 18.01 -29.21
CA LEU A 110 -16.62 16.83 -29.09
C LEU A 110 -15.13 17.23 -28.91
N SER A 111 -14.65 18.25 -29.62
CA SER A 111 -13.30 18.81 -29.45
C SER A 111 -13.08 19.40 -28.06
N VAL A 112 -14.05 20.14 -27.52
CA VAL A 112 -13.96 20.69 -26.16
C VAL A 112 -13.82 19.58 -25.10
N VAL A 113 -14.49 18.44 -25.27
CA VAL A 113 -14.43 17.33 -24.30
C VAL A 113 -13.15 16.48 -24.43
N MET A 114 -12.70 16.21 -25.66
CA MET A 114 -11.56 15.32 -25.94
C MET A 114 -10.23 16.05 -26.21
N SER A 115 -10.23 17.38 -26.19
CA SER A 115 -9.09 18.28 -26.47
C SER A 115 -8.32 18.00 -27.77
N PHE A 116 -9.01 17.55 -28.83
CA PHE A 116 -8.38 17.40 -30.16
C PHE A 116 -8.47 18.71 -30.97
N ASP A 117 -7.57 18.88 -31.95
CA ASP A 117 -7.55 20.04 -32.84
C ASP A 117 -8.77 20.06 -33.78
N PHE A 118 -9.72 20.91 -33.42
CA PHE A 118 -10.94 21.19 -34.18
C PHE A 118 -10.67 21.68 -35.61
N LEU A 119 -9.66 22.53 -35.82
CA LEU A 119 -9.40 23.15 -37.12
C LEU A 119 -8.78 22.14 -38.08
N ASN A 120 -7.85 21.31 -37.62
CA ASN A 120 -7.30 20.22 -38.44
C ASN A 120 -8.41 19.25 -38.88
N THR A 121 -9.27 18.85 -37.94
CA THR A 121 -10.41 17.96 -38.23
C THR A 121 -11.37 18.55 -39.28
N LEU A 122 -11.66 19.86 -39.22
CA LEU A 122 -12.47 20.51 -40.25
C LEU A 122 -11.75 20.63 -41.60
N ASN A 123 -10.44 20.92 -41.60
CA ASN A 123 -9.64 21.05 -42.81
C ASN A 123 -9.48 19.73 -43.57
N GLU A 124 -9.38 18.60 -42.86
CA GLU A 124 -9.39 17.24 -43.43
C GLU A 124 -10.73 16.89 -44.09
N ILE A 125 -11.84 17.40 -43.56
CA ILE A 125 -13.18 17.23 -44.12
C ILE A 125 -13.35 18.11 -45.37
N HIS A 126 -13.10 19.42 -45.24
CA HIS A 126 -13.10 20.37 -46.36
C HIS A 126 -12.47 21.72 -45.93
N ARG A 127 -11.48 22.24 -46.69
CA ARG A 127 -10.76 23.49 -46.36
C ARG A 127 -11.68 24.69 -46.08
N SER A 128 -12.76 24.84 -46.83
CA SER A 128 -13.73 25.94 -46.65
C SER A 128 -14.50 25.91 -45.31
N LEU A 129 -14.30 24.91 -44.46
CA LEU A 129 -14.93 24.80 -43.14
C LEU A 129 -14.02 25.33 -42.03
N GLY A 130 -12.70 25.21 -42.19
CA GLY A 130 -11.70 25.73 -41.26
C GLY A 130 -11.28 27.17 -41.54
N ASP A 131 -11.30 27.61 -42.82
CA ASP A 131 -11.03 29.00 -43.18
C ASP A 131 -12.14 29.95 -42.71
N SER A 132 -11.89 30.64 -41.58
CA SER A 132 -12.77 31.69 -41.04
C SER A 132 -12.64 33.03 -41.79
N SER A 133 -12.27 32.99 -43.07
CA SER A 133 -12.29 34.14 -43.99
C SER A 133 -13.74 34.58 -44.22
N GLU A 134 -14.06 35.83 -43.89
CA GLU A 134 -15.44 36.36 -43.93
C GLU A 134 -16.11 36.33 -45.32
N GLY A 135 -15.35 36.05 -46.39
CA GLY A 135 -15.86 35.92 -47.76
C GLY A 135 -16.09 34.49 -48.27
N THR A 136 -15.63 33.45 -47.56
CA THR A 136 -15.63 32.08 -48.10
C THR A 136 -16.91 31.34 -47.70
N GLN A 137 -17.76 30.96 -48.66
CA GLN A 137 -18.97 30.16 -48.38
C GLN A 137 -18.59 28.75 -47.93
N LYS A 138 -19.23 28.26 -46.87
CA LYS A 138 -19.06 26.89 -46.39
C LYS A 138 -19.68 25.92 -47.41
N SER A 139 -18.95 24.87 -47.80
CA SER A 139 -19.49 23.84 -48.68
C SER A 139 -20.74 23.18 -48.08
N ILE A 140 -21.80 23.10 -48.88
CA ILE A 140 -23.07 22.42 -48.60
C ILE A 140 -23.25 21.14 -49.44
N SER A 141 -22.17 20.68 -50.07
CA SER A 141 -22.15 19.51 -50.94
C SER A 141 -22.60 18.25 -50.21
N ASN A 142 -23.24 17.34 -50.96
CA ASN A 142 -23.56 15.99 -50.51
C ASN A 142 -22.34 15.26 -49.90
N ASP A 143 -21.15 15.38 -50.52
CA ASP A 143 -19.92 14.77 -50.03
C ASP A 143 -19.46 15.41 -48.70
N THR A 144 -19.49 16.74 -48.59
CA THR A 144 -19.13 17.45 -47.36
C THR A 144 -20.05 17.08 -46.20
N ILE A 145 -21.37 17.00 -46.42
CA ILE A 145 -22.34 16.58 -45.39
C ILE A 145 -22.14 15.11 -44.99
N ALA A 146 -21.83 14.23 -45.96
CA ALA A 146 -21.54 12.83 -45.68
C ALA A 146 -20.25 12.66 -44.85
N ARG A 147 -19.18 13.38 -45.20
CA ARG A 147 -17.91 13.40 -44.44
C ARG A 147 -18.09 13.95 -43.03
N LEU A 148 -18.81 15.07 -42.87
CA LEU A 148 -19.17 15.62 -41.55
C LEU A 148 -19.92 14.58 -40.70
N THR A 149 -20.90 13.89 -41.29
CA THR A 149 -21.68 12.84 -40.60
C THR A 149 -20.79 11.66 -40.18
N GLY A 150 -19.89 11.22 -41.06
CA GLY A 150 -18.93 10.14 -40.77
C GLY A 150 -17.92 10.52 -39.67
N ALA A 151 -17.35 11.73 -39.74
CA ALA A 151 -16.44 12.25 -38.72
C ALA A 151 -17.12 12.34 -37.34
N ILE A 152 -18.36 12.85 -37.27
CA ILE A 152 -19.14 12.88 -36.02
C ILE A 152 -19.38 11.48 -35.47
N HIS A 153 -19.68 10.49 -36.33
CA HIS A 153 -19.85 9.12 -35.88
C HIS A 153 -18.56 8.53 -35.29
N MET A 154 -17.42 8.72 -35.97
CA MET A 154 -16.10 8.31 -35.47
C MET A 154 -15.75 8.99 -34.14
N LEU A 155 -15.91 10.32 -34.04
CA LEU A 155 -15.60 11.07 -32.82
C LEU A 155 -16.51 10.68 -31.64
N LYS A 156 -17.78 10.33 -31.89
CA LYS A 156 -18.67 9.77 -30.86
C LYS A 156 -18.21 8.40 -30.38
N GLN A 157 -17.79 7.54 -31.30
CA GLN A 157 -17.24 6.22 -30.97
C GLN A 157 -15.94 6.35 -30.17
N GLU A 158 -15.06 7.27 -30.57
CA GLU A 158 -13.83 7.57 -29.83
C GLU A 158 -14.12 8.12 -28.43
N LYS A 159 -15.07 9.06 -28.28
CA LYS A 159 -15.52 9.56 -26.98
C LYS A 159 -15.94 8.41 -26.05
N GLN A 160 -16.71 7.46 -26.58
CA GLN A 160 -17.15 6.28 -25.82
C GLN A 160 -15.98 5.36 -25.45
N GLN A 161 -15.03 5.14 -26.36
CA GLN A 161 -13.82 4.34 -26.09
C GLN A 161 -12.91 5.00 -25.04
N ARG A 162 -12.64 6.30 -25.16
CA ARG A 162 -11.86 7.08 -24.20
C ARG A 162 -12.52 7.08 -22.81
N LEU A 163 -13.84 7.29 -22.73
CA LEU A 163 -14.56 7.22 -21.46
C LEU A 163 -14.42 5.84 -20.80
N LYS A 164 -14.62 4.75 -21.56
CA LYS A 164 -14.43 3.40 -21.03
C LYS A 164 -13.00 3.18 -20.53
N LYS A 165 -11.99 3.59 -21.32
CA LYS A 165 -10.57 3.51 -20.92
C LYS A 165 -10.32 4.26 -19.62
N VAL A 166 -10.81 5.50 -19.49
CA VAL A 166 -10.72 6.28 -18.24
C VAL A 166 -11.40 5.56 -17.07
N GLN A 167 -12.60 5.01 -17.25
CA GLN A 167 -13.32 4.28 -16.21
C GLN A 167 -12.54 3.02 -15.75
N ASP A 168 -11.97 2.26 -16.68
CA ASP A 168 -11.19 1.07 -16.35
C ASP A 168 -9.85 1.43 -15.66
N LEU A 169 -9.14 2.46 -16.13
CA LEU A 169 -7.95 3.01 -15.44
C LEU A 169 -8.29 3.52 -14.03
N THR A 170 -9.44 4.17 -13.86
CA THR A 170 -9.89 4.69 -12.56
C THR A 170 -10.16 3.57 -11.55
N LYS A 171 -10.70 2.41 -11.99
CA LYS A 171 -10.85 1.22 -11.12
C LYS A 171 -9.49 0.73 -10.67
N CYS A 172 -8.54 0.55 -11.60
CA CYS A 172 -7.19 0.11 -11.28
C CYS A 172 -6.45 1.08 -10.34
N LEU A 173 -6.64 2.40 -10.49
CA LEU A 173 -6.11 3.40 -9.56
C LEU A 173 -6.67 3.21 -8.15
N ILE A 174 -7.99 3.06 -7.99
CA ILE A 174 -8.64 2.84 -6.69
C ILE A 174 -8.16 1.53 -6.05
N GLU A 175 -8.15 0.43 -6.81
CA GLU A 175 -7.65 -0.88 -6.36
C GLU A 175 -6.19 -0.81 -5.90
N LEU A 176 -5.33 -0.04 -6.58
CA LEU A 176 -3.94 0.18 -6.17
C LEU A 176 -3.81 1.11 -4.98
N TRP A 177 -4.62 2.16 -4.86
CA TRP A 177 -4.62 3.05 -3.69
C TRP A 177 -5.05 2.31 -2.42
N ASP A 178 -6.10 1.49 -2.52
CA ASP A 178 -6.60 0.65 -1.42
C ASP A 178 -5.58 -0.45 -1.04
N LEU A 179 -4.89 -1.05 -2.02
CA LEU A 179 -3.88 -2.10 -1.78
C LEU A 179 -2.57 -1.56 -1.17
N ILE A 180 -2.22 -0.30 -1.47
CA ILE A 180 -0.95 0.31 -1.06
C ILE A 180 -1.13 1.25 0.15
N ASP A 181 -2.36 1.51 0.60
CA ASP A 181 -2.70 2.53 1.60
C ASP A 181 -2.16 3.93 1.20
N VAL A 182 -2.49 4.39 -0.01
CA VAL A 182 -2.03 5.70 -0.53
C VAL A 182 -2.83 6.83 0.14
N PRO A 183 -2.18 7.87 0.71
CA PRO A 183 -2.89 8.95 1.41
C PRO A 183 -3.76 9.78 0.47
N ILE A 184 -4.88 10.30 0.99
CA ILE A 184 -5.88 11.06 0.23
C ILE A 184 -5.25 12.29 -0.45
N GLU A 185 -4.18 12.85 0.12
CA GLU A 185 -3.35 13.91 -0.45
C GLU A 185 -2.82 13.58 -1.86
N GLU A 186 -2.33 12.35 -2.07
CA GLU A 186 -1.84 11.86 -3.36
C GLU A 186 -2.99 11.46 -4.31
N GLN A 187 -4.17 11.14 -3.76
CA GLN A 187 -5.37 10.81 -4.56
C GLN A 187 -6.08 12.07 -5.11
N LYS A 188 -6.03 13.21 -4.39
CA LYS A 188 -6.71 14.47 -4.74
C LYS A 188 -6.54 14.94 -6.19
N PRO A 189 -5.35 14.89 -6.82
CA PRO A 189 -5.16 15.27 -8.23
C PRO A 189 -6.08 14.48 -9.19
N PHE A 190 -6.35 13.21 -8.88
CA PHE A 190 -7.12 12.28 -9.71
C PHE A 190 -8.62 12.23 -9.37
N SER A 191 -9.08 13.03 -8.40
CA SER A 191 -10.51 13.11 -8.00
C SER A 191 -11.47 13.41 -9.17
N HIS A 192 -10.99 14.07 -10.21
CA HIS A 192 -11.75 14.32 -11.43
C HIS A 192 -12.04 13.03 -12.21
N LEU A 193 -11.14 12.04 -12.19
CA LEU A 193 -11.33 10.70 -12.77
C LEU A 193 -12.33 9.88 -11.96
N THR A 194 -12.22 9.91 -10.62
CA THR A 194 -13.16 9.25 -9.70
C THR A 194 -14.60 9.67 -9.97
N ARG A 195 -14.83 10.94 -10.33
CA ARG A 195 -16.16 11.45 -10.74
C ARG A 195 -16.63 10.92 -12.10
N LEU A 196 -15.72 10.59 -13.03
CA LEU A 196 -16.06 10.02 -14.34
C LEU A 196 -16.38 8.51 -14.27
N LEU A 197 -15.98 7.82 -13.19
CA LEU A 197 -16.23 6.40 -12.99
C LEU A 197 -17.70 5.99 -13.15
N SER A 198 -18.62 6.84 -12.67
CA SER A 198 -20.07 6.62 -12.73
C SER A 198 -20.79 7.45 -13.80
N ALA A 199 -20.07 8.25 -14.59
CA ALA A 199 -20.68 9.18 -15.55
C ALA A 199 -21.10 8.48 -16.85
N SER A 200 -22.25 8.87 -17.40
CA SER A 200 -22.70 8.40 -18.73
C SER A 200 -22.04 9.19 -19.87
N VAL A 201 -22.05 8.64 -21.09
CA VAL A 201 -21.45 9.28 -22.29
C VAL A 201 -22.03 10.69 -22.55
N ASP A 202 -23.31 10.91 -22.23
CA ASP A 202 -24.02 12.17 -22.49
C ASP A 202 -23.81 13.23 -21.40
N GLU A 203 -23.57 12.80 -20.15
CA GLU A 203 -23.22 13.69 -19.02
C GLU A 203 -21.80 14.27 -19.16
N VAL A 204 -20.91 13.57 -19.86
CA VAL A 204 -19.51 13.99 -20.03
C VAL A 204 -19.42 15.13 -21.04
N ARG A 205 -19.56 16.37 -20.53
CA ARG A 205 -19.45 17.64 -21.27
C ARG A 205 -18.37 18.60 -20.74
N ALA A 206 -17.64 18.21 -19.70
CA ALA A 206 -16.59 19.04 -19.11
C ALA A 206 -15.40 19.18 -20.07
N GLN A 207 -14.80 20.37 -20.12
CA GLN A 207 -13.66 20.64 -21.00
C GLN A 207 -12.47 19.74 -20.66
N GLY A 208 -11.88 19.13 -21.70
CA GLY A 208 -10.66 18.32 -21.64
C GLY A 208 -10.72 17.04 -20.81
N CYS A 209 -11.86 16.69 -20.22
CA CYS A 209 -11.95 15.56 -19.28
C CYS A 209 -11.75 14.18 -19.91
N LEU A 210 -11.71 14.08 -21.25
CA LEU A 210 -11.32 12.90 -22.02
C LEU A 210 -10.13 13.20 -22.96
N SER A 211 -9.23 14.11 -22.59
CA SER A 211 -8.00 14.35 -23.34
C SER A 211 -7.07 13.12 -23.32
N THR A 212 -6.19 13.05 -24.31
CA THR A 212 -5.09 12.08 -24.34
C THR A 212 -4.21 12.21 -23.10
N ASP A 213 -3.93 13.44 -22.70
CA ASP A 213 -2.95 13.78 -21.65
C ASP A 213 -3.45 13.31 -20.28
N ILE A 214 -4.77 13.38 -20.01
CA ILE A 214 -5.38 12.86 -18.78
C ILE A 214 -5.33 11.33 -18.74
N ILE A 215 -5.54 10.67 -19.89
CA ILE A 215 -5.43 9.21 -20.01
C ILE A 215 -3.98 8.78 -19.76
N GLU A 216 -3.02 9.45 -20.39
CA GLU A 216 -1.59 9.20 -20.20
C GLU A 216 -1.16 9.46 -18.74
N GLN A 217 -1.62 10.54 -18.11
CA GLN A 217 -1.34 10.84 -16.71
C GLN A 217 -1.84 9.73 -15.77
N ALA A 218 -3.02 9.16 -16.05
CA ALA A 218 -3.55 8.03 -15.29
C ALA A 218 -2.73 6.73 -15.52
N GLU A 219 -2.30 6.46 -16.75
CA GLU A 219 -1.45 5.31 -17.08
C GLU A 219 -0.07 5.41 -16.42
N VAL A 220 0.55 6.60 -16.45
CA VAL A 220 1.84 6.88 -15.77
C VAL A 220 1.72 6.73 -14.26
N GLU A 221 0.62 7.18 -13.66
CA GLU A 221 0.39 6.99 -12.21
C GLU A 221 0.20 5.51 -11.85
N ILE A 222 -0.55 4.72 -12.66
CA ILE A 222 -0.65 3.27 -12.45
C ILE A 222 0.72 2.60 -12.54
N LEU A 223 1.58 3.01 -13.48
CA LEU A 223 2.96 2.51 -13.55
C LEU A 223 3.78 2.89 -12.31
N ARG A 224 3.68 4.15 -11.84
CA ARG A 224 4.33 4.61 -10.58
C ARG A 224 3.87 3.78 -9.37
N LEU A 225 2.56 3.56 -9.24
CA LEU A 225 1.97 2.79 -8.15
C LEU A 225 2.39 1.31 -8.20
N ASN A 226 2.51 0.70 -9.39
CA ASN A 226 3.02 -0.66 -9.51
C ASN A 226 4.50 -0.78 -9.12
N VAL A 227 5.35 0.20 -9.46
CA VAL A 227 6.74 0.26 -8.97
C VAL A 227 6.77 0.43 -7.44
N LEU A 228 5.92 1.31 -6.88
CA LEU A 228 5.80 1.50 -5.43
C LEU A 228 5.32 0.23 -4.72
N LYS A 229 4.35 -0.50 -5.30
CA LYS A 229 3.88 -1.81 -4.83
C LYS A 229 5.03 -2.82 -4.77
N ALA A 230 5.79 -2.96 -5.85
CA ALA A 230 6.95 -3.86 -5.89
C ALA A 230 8.00 -3.48 -4.84
N SER A 231 8.26 -2.19 -4.64
CA SER A 231 9.16 -1.71 -3.58
C SER A 231 8.63 -2.06 -2.18
N LYS A 232 7.35 -1.84 -1.89
CA LYS A 232 6.76 -2.21 -0.58
C LYS A 232 6.76 -3.74 -0.36
N MET A 233 6.54 -4.54 -1.41
CA MET A 233 6.64 -6.00 -1.33
C MET A 233 8.08 -6.45 -1.04
N LYS A 234 9.09 -5.83 -1.69
CA LYS A 234 10.51 -6.04 -1.38
C LYS A 234 10.84 -5.69 0.08
N ASP A 235 10.35 -4.57 0.59
CA ASP A 235 10.53 -4.20 2.00
C ASP A 235 9.87 -5.19 2.96
N LEU A 236 8.71 -5.73 2.60
CA LEU A 236 8.00 -6.73 3.40
C LEU A 236 8.77 -8.07 3.43
N VAL A 237 9.35 -8.48 2.30
CA VAL A 237 10.24 -9.66 2.20
C VAL A 237 11.40 -9.53 3.19
N PHE A 238 12.09 -8.38 3.24
CA PHE A 238 13.18 -8.19 4.20
C PHE A 238 12.72 -8.10 5.66
N LYS A 239 11.53 -7.55 5.94
CA LYS A 239 10.93 -7.60 7.28
C LYS A 239 10.64 -9.04 7.72
N ARG A 240 10.12 -9.89 6.82
CA ARG A 240 9.94 -11.33 7.10
C ARG A 240 11.27 -12.05 7.32
N GLN A 241 12.31 -11.72 6.55
CA GLN A 241 13.65 -12.27 6.78
C GLN A 241 14.18 -11.89 8.17
N ALA A 242 14.03 -10.63 8.58
CA ALA A 242 14.43 -10.16 9.90
C ALA A 242 13.63 -10.84 11.04
N GLU A 243 12.30 -11.00 10.88
CA GLU A 243 11.45 -11.74 11.82
C GLU A 243 11.92 -13.20 11.99
N LEU A 244 12.24 -13.88 10.87
CA LEU A 244 12.73 -15.26 10.87
C LEU A 244 14.07 -15.39 11.62
N GLU A 245 15.00 -14.47 11.36
CA GLU A 245 16.32 -14.44 12.02
C GLU A 245 16.24 -14.11 13.50
N GLU A 246 15.33 -13.20 13.90
CA GLU A 246 15.09 -12.85 15.30
C GLU A 246 14.60 -14.07 16.08
N ILE A 247 13.66 -14.84 15.53
CA ILE A 247 13.17 -16.09 16.13
C ILE A 247 14.31 -17.11 16.29
N TYR A 248 15.11 -17.35 15.24
CA TYR A 248 16.22 -18.30 15.34
C TYR A 248 17.29 -17.89 16.36
N LYS A 249 17.57 -16.58 16.44
CA LYS A 249 18.48 -16.01 17.44
C LYS A 249 17.94 -16.16 18.86
N GLU A 250 16.65 -15.89 19.10
CA GLU A 250 15.99 -16.05 20.40
C GLU A 250 16.13 -17.49 20.92
N VAL A 251 15.97 -18.49 20.04
CA VAL A 251 16.05 -19.91 20.45
C VAL A 251 17.42 -20.55 20.25
N HIS A 252 18.48 -19.76 20.13
CA HIS A 252 19.88 -20.18 20.01
C HIS A 252 20.12 -21.24 18.91
N MET A 253 19.42 -21.13 17.78
CA MET A 253 19.65 -21.95 16.60
C MET A 253 20.78 -21.35 15.75
N ASP A 254 21.71 -22.19 15.30
CA ASP A 254 22.74 -21.74 14.37
C ASP A 254 22.22 -21.82 12.93
N VAL A 255 21.94 -20.66 12.34
CA VAL A 255 21.51 -20.50 10.95
C VAL A 255 22.43 -19.47 10.31
N ASP A 256 22.92 -19.75 9.10
CA ASP A 256 23.72 -18.79 8.33
C ASP A 256 22.82 -17.71 7.71
N SER A 257 22.40 -16.77 8.56
CA SER A 257 21.54 -15.64 8.20
C SER A 257 22.18 -14.76 7.13
N GLU A 258 23.51 -14.65 7.08
CA GLU A 258 24.21 -13.80 6.12
C GLU A 258 24.18 -14.40 4.72
N SER A 259 24.49 -15.70 4.58
CA SER A 259 24.30 -16.40 3.30
C SER A 259 22.83 -16.42 2.86
N ALA A 260 21.88 -16.59 3.81
CA ALA A 260 20.45 -16.53 3.50
C ALA A 260 20.02 -15.16 2.95
N ARG A 261 20.46 -14.06 3.57
CA ARG A 261 20.22 -12.68 3.09
C ARG A 261 20.84 -12.45 1.70
N GLN A 262 22.05 -12.94 1.46
CA GLN A 262 22.71 -12.77 0.16
C GLN A 262 22.01 -13.54 -0.97
N ILE A 263 21.50 -14.75 -0.68
CA ILE A 263 20.68 -15.53 -1.61
C ILE A 263 19.36 -14.79 -1.86
N LEU A 264 18.67 -14.33 -0.81
CA LEU A 264 17.41 -13.59 -0.91
C LEU A 264 17.55 -12.29 -1.71
N ASN A 265 18.61 -11.51 -1.49
CA ASN A 265 18.92 -10.31 -2.27
C ASN A 265 19.01 -10.62 -3.77
N ARG A 266 19.78 -11.66 -4.15
CA ARG A 266 19.93 -12.04 -5.57
C ARG A 266 18.61 -12.51 -6.20
N LEU A 267 17.80 -13.27 -5.45
CA LEU A 267 16.48 -13.72 -5.92
C LEU A 267 15.56 -12.51 -6.18
N VAL A 268 15.47 -11.58 -5.23
CA VAL A 268 14.67 -10.36 -5.33
C VAL A 268 15.17 -9.41 -6.43
N GLU A 269 16.48 -9.29 -6.64
CA GLU A 269 17.07 -8.45 -7.69
C GLU A 269 16.98 -9.07 -9.09
N SER A 270 16.90 -10.40 -9.19
CA SER A 270 16.75 -11.08 -10.49
C SER A 270 15.39 -10.84 -11.16
N GLY A 271 14.35 -10.55 -10.39
CA GLY A 271 12.98 -10.37 -10.89
C GLY A 271 12.32 -11.64 -11.45
N ASP A 272 12.97 -12.81 -11.35
CA ASP A 272 12.55 -14.08 -11.95
C ASP A 272 11.46 -14.81 -11.12
N ILE A 273 11.12 -14.28 -9.94
CA ILE A 273 10.22 -14.90 -8.95
C ILE A 273 9.15 -13.89 -8.53
N ASP A 274 7.90 -14.34 -8.45
CA ASP A 274 6.83 -13.53 -7.88
C ASP A 274 7.08 -13.27 -6.39
N LEU A 275 7.17 -11.99 -6.02
CA LEU A 275 7.33 -11.53 -4.65
C LEU A 275 6.16 -11.98 -3.75
N SER A 276 4.97 -12.22 -4.31
CA SER A 276 3.81 -12.75 -3.59
C SER A 276 4.04 -14.19 -3.12
N ASP A 277 4.46 -15.08 -4.02
CA ASP A 277 4.78 -16.48 -3.69
C ASP A 277 5.98 -16.58 -2.75
N LEU A 278 6.98 -15.71 -2.94
CA LEU A 278 8.14 -15.60 -2.05
C LEU A 278 7.68 -15.23 -0.62
N LEU A 279 6.84 -14.20 -0.46
CA LEU A 279 6.28 -13.81 0.85
C LEU A 279 5.51 -14.97 1.51
N GLN A 280 4.67 -15.68 0.76
CA GLN A 280 3.92 -16.84 1.27
C GLN A 280 4.86 -17.95 1.76
N SER A 281 5.96 -18.21 1.03
CA SER A 281 6.98 -19.18 1.42
C SER A 281 7.74 -18.76 2.70
N MET A 282 7.95 -17.46 2.91
CA MET A 282 8.59 -16.93 4.11
C MET A 282 7.66 -16.98 5.32
N ASP A 283 6.37 -16.71 5.15
CA ASP A 283 5.37 -16.88 6.21
C ASP A 283 5.26 -18.35 6.66
N ASP A 284 5.44 -19.30 5.74
CA ASP A 284 5.55 -20.73 6.07
C ASP A 284 6.86 -21.08 6.80
N GLN A 285 7.99 -20.45 6.45
CA GLN A 285 9.26 -20.60 7.18
C GLN A 285 9.18 -20.03 8.60
N ILE A 286 8.61 -18.84 8.75
CA ILE A 286 8.35 -18.20 10.05
C ILE A 286 7.43 -19.07 10.91
N ARG A 287 6.38 -19.68 10.33
CA ARG A 287 5.50 -20.61 11.05
C ARG A 287 6.29 -21.81 11.59
N LYS A 288 7.16 -22.42 10.77
CA LYS A 288 8.04 -23.54 11.17
C LYS A 288 9.05 -23.10 12.24
N ALA A 289 9.65 -21.92 12.13
CA ALA A 289 10.57 -21.38 13.13
C ALA A 289 9.87 -21.13 14.48
N LYS A 290 8.64 -20.59 14.47
CA LYS A 290 7.81 -20.42 15.68
C LYS A 290 7.45 -21.77 16.33
N GLU A 291 7.14 -22.80 15.54
CA GLU A 291 6.92 -24.16 16.06
C GLU A 291 8.20 -24.74 16.69
N GLN A 292 9.35 -24.60 16.02
CA GLN A 292 10.65 -25.00 16.57
C GLN A 292 10.96 -24.26 17.87
N ALA A 293 10.71 -22.96 17.93
CA ALA A 293 10.91 -22.15 19.12
C ALA A 293 10.04 -22.62 20.29
N LEU A 294 8.75 -22.86 20.06
CA LEU A 294 7.85 -23.44 21.06
C LEU A 294 8.30 -24.81 21.55
N SER A 295 8.88 -25.65 20.68
CA SER A 295 9.41 -26.97 21.04
C SER A 295 10.69 -26.90 21.88
N ARG A 296 11.52 -25.86 21.69
CA ARG A 296 12.79 -25.66 22.41
C ARG A 296 12.60 -24.95 23.76
N ARG A 297 11.51 -24.20 23.92
CA ARG A 297 11.22 -23.35 25.10
C ARG A 297 11.44 -24.02 26.46
N ASP A 298 10.80 -25.16 26.78
CA ASP A 298 10.96 -25.80 28.10
C ASP A 298 12.37 -26.39 28.33
N ILE A 299 13.16 -26.63 27.27
CA ILE A 299 14.59 -26.95 27.39
C ILE A 299 15.38 -25.67 27.71
N LEU A 300 15.16 -24.58 26.98
CA LEU A 300 15.83 -23.28 27.21
C LEU A 300 15.52 -22.72 28.61
N ASP A 301 14.26 -22.76 29.06
CA ASP A 301 13.82 -22.42 30.42
C ASP A 301 14.57 -23.21 31.51
N ARG A 302 15.07 -24.41 31.20
CA ARG A 302 15.86 -25.26 32.10
C ARG A 302 17.35 -25.00 31.98
N VAL A 303 17.84 -24.69 30.79
CA VAL A 303 19.22 -24.22 30.56
C VAL A 303 19.48 -22.93 31.34
N GLU A 304 18.58 -21.96 31.32
CA GLU A 304 18.71 -20.73 32.10
C GLU A 304 18.79 -21.02 33.61
N LYS A 305 17.87 -21.85 34.12
CA LYS A 305 17.86 -22.28 35.53
C LYS A 305 19.13 -23.06 35.92
N TRP A 306 19.69 -23.84 34.99
CA TRP A 306 20.94 -24.58 35.19
C TRP A 306 22.15 -23.64 35.17
N LYS A 307 22.26 -22.73 34.20
CA LYS A 307 23.31 -21.70 34.14
C LYS A 307 23.34 -20.89 35.44
N PHE A 308 22.18 -20.37 35.89
CA PHE A 308 22.07 -19.64 37.16
C PHE A 308 22.49 -20.49 38.38
N ALA A 309 22.08 -21.76 38.45
CA ALA A 309 22.47 -22.65 39.55
C ALA A 309 23.98 -23.00 39.53
N ALA A 310 24.59 -23.12 38.35
CA ALA A 310 26.01 -23.37 38.18
C ALA A 310 26.86 -22.12 38.51
N GLU A 311 26.38 -20.92 38.19
CA GLU A 311 26.98 -19.65 38.62
C GLU A 311 26.94 -19.48 40.15
N GLU A 312 25.81 -19.77 40.80
CA GLU A 312 25.72 -19.77 42.27
C GLU A 312 26.57 -20.89 42.90
N GLU A 313 26.79 -22.02 42.22
CA GLU A 313 27.74 -23.06 42.67
C GLU A 313 29.18 -22.54 42.64
N LYS A 314 29.58 -21.89 41.54
CA LYS A 314 30.91 -21.30 41.41
C LYS A 314 31.15 -20.19 42.44
N TRP A 315 30.17 -19.30 42.63
CA TRP A 315 30.22 -18.26 43.66
C TRP A 315 30.31 -18.85 45.08
N LEU A 316 29.56 -19.92 45.36
CA LEU A 316 29.64 -20.63 46.65
C LEU A 316 31.02 -21.28 46.85
N ASP A 317 31.58 -21.90 45.80
CA ASP A 317 32.93 -22.50 45.82
C ASP A 317 34.02 -21.45 46.06
N GLU A 318 33.90 -20.26 45.48
CA GLU A 318 34.79 -19.11 45.76
C GLU A 318 34.63 -18.62 47.20
N TYR A 319 33.39 -18.44 47.66
CA TYR A 319 33.07 -18.03 49.04
C TYR A 319 33.40 -19.10 50.11
N GLU A 320 33.54 -20.38 49.74
CA GLU A 320 34.02 -21.46 50.62
C GLU A 320 35.54 -21.55 50.71
N ARG A 321 36.28 -20.91 49.79
CA ARG A 321 37.75 -20.79 49.84
C ARG A 321 38.25 -19.53 50.57
N ASP A 322 37.41 -18.52 50.75
CA ASP A 322 37.78 -17.28 51.44
C ASP A 322 37.99 -17.49 52.95
N GLU A 323 39.24 -17.42 53.42
CA GLU A 323 39.59 -17.52 54.83
C GLU A 323 39.03 -16.34 55.67
N ASN A 324 38.79 -15.19 55.04
CA ASN A 324 38.25 -13.99 55.69
C ASN A 324 36.70 -13.99 55.79
N ARG A 325 36.04 -15.06 55.33
CA ARG A 325 34.58 -15.24 55.28
C ARG A 325 33.81 -14.87 56.55
N TYR A 326 34.42 -15.11 57.71
CA TYR A 326 33.81 -14.91 59.04
C TYR A 326 34.25 -13.61 59.73
N ASN A 327 35.12 -12.81 59.11
CA ASN A 327 35.48 -11.51 59.65
C ASN A 327 34.25 -10.62 59.73
N ALA A 328 34.13 -9.86 60.83
CA ALA A 328 32.94 -9.10 61.20
C ALA A 328 32.73 -7.80 60.38
N VAL A 329 32.86 -7.90 59.05
CA VAL A 329 32.64 -6.81 58.11
C VAL A 329 31.14 -6.63 57.86
N ARG A 330 30.73 -5.36 57.68
CA ARG A 330 29.35 -4.90 57.48
C ARG A 330 28.70 -5.50 56.22
N GLY A 331 28.21 -6.73 56.32
CA GLY A 331 27.63 -7.48 55.21
C GLY A 331 27.61 -9.00 55.39
N ALA A 332 28.44 -9.55 56.29
CA ALA A 332 28.62 -11.01 56.46
C ALA A 332 27.30 -11.81 56.58
N HIS A 333 26.32 -11.33 57.35
CA HIS A 333 25.01 -11.97 57.49
C HIS A 333 24.18 -12.03 56.18
N LYS A 334 24.36 -11.07 55.25
CA LYS A 334 23.73 -11.13 53.91
C LYS A 334 24.40 -12.21 53.04
N ASN A 335 25.74 -12.27 53.06
CA ASN A 335 26.51 -13.26 52.31
C ASN A 335 26.27 -14.68 52.84
N LEU A 336 26.14 -14.85 54.16
CA LEU A 336 25.77 -16.13 54.77
C LEU A 336 24.38 -16.59 54.31
N LYS A 337 23.39 -15.69 54.25
CA LYS A 337 22.05 -15.98 53.71
C LYS A 337 22.05 -16.29 52.21
N ARG A 338 22.92 -15.65 51.41
CA ARG A 338 23.11 -16.02 50.00
C ARG A 338 23.73 -17.42 49.89
N ALA A 339 24.76 -17.73 50.68
CA ALA A 339 25.40 -19.04 50.67
C ALA A 339 24.47 -20.18 51.11
N GLU A 340 23.57 -19.95 52.07
CA GLU A 340 22.53 -20.93 52.43
C GLU A 340 21.55 -21.17 51.28
N LYS A 341 21.10 -20.10 50.59
CA LYS A 341 20.29 -20.22 49.38
C LYS A 341 21.03 -20.95 48.26
N ALA A 342 22.28 -20.57 47.98
CA ALA A 342 23.13 -21.21 46.98
C ALA A 342 23.28 -22.71 47.26
N ARG A 343 23.59 -23.11 48.51
CA ARG A 343 23.63 -24.53 48.92
C ARG A 343 22.34 -25.28 48.61
N SER A 344 21.18 -24.64 48.80
CA SER A 344 19.87 -25.23 48.48
C SER A 344 19.54 -25.34 46.98
N LEU A 345 20.26 -24.59 46.13
CA LEU A 345 20.22 -24.70 44.67
C LEU A 345 21.22 -25.76 44.19
N VAL A 346 22.45 -25.72 44.69
CA VAL A 346 23.54 -26.68 44.41
C VAL A 346 23.14 -28.12 44.73
N SER A 347 22.39 -28.34 45.83
CA SER A 347 21.88 -29.68 46.17
C SER A 347 20.81 -30.21 45.22
N LYS A 348 20.08 -29.33 44.52
CA LYS A 348 19.08 -29.67 43.50
C LYS A 348 19.68 -29.78 42.10
N LEU A 349 20.85 -29.18 41.89
CA LEU A 349 21.55 -29.13 40.61
C LEU A 349 21.75 -30.51 39.93
N PRO A 350 22.11 -31.63 40.62
CA PRO A 350 22.20 -32.93 39.96
C PRO A 350 20.88 -33.33 39.29
N SER A 351 19.76 -33.23 40.02
CA SER A 351 18.42 -33.58 39.50
C SER A 351 17.95 -32.67 38.36
N LEU A 352 18.41 -31.41 38.33
CA LEU A 352 18.14 -30.49 37.23
C LEU A 352 18.90 -30.89 35.97
N VAL A 353 20.19 -31.26 36.10
CA VAL A 353 21.02 -31.73 34.97
C VAL A 353 20.49 -33.06 34.44
N GLU A 354 20.16 -34.02 35.30
CA GLU A 354 19.54 -35.30 34.89
C GLU A 354 18.21 -35.07 34.14
N SER A 355 17.33 -34.22 34.68
CA SER A 355 16.06 -33.88 34.04
C SER A 355 16.25 -33.18 32.69
N LEU A 356 17.23 -32.29 32.59
CA LEU A 356 17.57 -31.57 31.35
C LEU A 356 18.16 -32.53 30.30
N THR A 357 19.12 -33.37 30.68
CA THR A 357 19.71 -34.42 29.83
C THR A 357 18.64 -35.38 29.30
N ALA A 358 17.69 -35.80 30.14
CA ALA A 358 16.60 -36.67 29.71
C ALA A 358 15.70 -35.98 28.66
N LYS A 359 15.34 -34.71 28.89
CA LYS A 359 14.49 -33.94 27.96
C LYS A 359 15.17 -33.64 26.62
N ILE A 360 16.47 -33.35 26.63
CA ILE A 360 17.22 -33.15 25.39
C ILE A 360 17.25 -34.47 24.61
N LYS A 361 17.56 -35.60 25.24
CA LYS A 361 17.56 -36.91 24.58
C LYS A 361 16.20 -37.27 23.96
N THR A 362 15.08 -36.97 24.62
CA THR A 362 13.76 -37.16 24.02
C THR A 362 13.52 -36.22 22.84
N TRP A 363 13.90 -34.95 22.95
CA TRP A 363 13.73 -33.97 21.86
C TRP A 363 14.59 -34.32 20.63
N GLU A 364 15.84 -34.74 20.84
CA GLU A 364 16.74 -35.19 19.76
C GLU A 364 16.22 -36.45 19.06
N ALA A 365 15.62 -37.39 19.83
CA ALA A 365 14.96 -38.57 19.26
C ALA A 365 13.69 -38.20 18.47
N ASP A 366 12.86 -37.29 18.98
CA ASP A 366 11.62 -36.86 18.34
C ASP A 366 11.85 -35.99 17.08
N LYS A 367 12.94 -35.21 17.05
CA LYS A 367 13.27 -34.30 15.93
C LYS A 367 14.34 -34.83 14.99
N GLY A 368 15.07 -35.90 15.36
CA GLY A 368 16.11 -36.52 14.54
C GLY A 368 17.37 -35.67 14.33
N ILE A 369 17.54 -34.58 15.09
CA ILE A 369 18.67 -33.65 14.98
C ILE A 369 19.25 -33.34 16.37
N PRO A 370 20.58 -33.09 16.51
CA PRO A 370 21.18 -32.69 17.77
C PRO A 370 20.63 -31.35 18.29
N PHE A 371 20.48 -31.22 19.60
CA PHE A 371 20.13 -29.95 20.23
C PHE A 371 21.40 -29.08 20.36
N LEU A 372 21.60 -28.22 19.36
CA LEU A 372 22.63 -27.19 19.42
C LEU A 372 22.17 -26.02 20.30
N TYR A 373 23.12 -25.42 21.02
CA TYR A 373 22.98 -24.20 21.80
C TYR A 373 24.28 -23.41 21.68
N GLU A 374 24.23 -22.15 21.21
CA GLU A 374 25.43 -21.33 20.95
C GLU A 374 26.48 -22.02 20.04
N LYS A 375 25.99 -22.79 19.04
CA LYS A 375 26.75 -23.64 18.09
C LYS A 375 27.30 -24.97 18.64
N GLU A 376 27.16 -25.25 19.94
CA GLU A 376 27.65 -26.49 20.55
C GLU A 376 26.52 -27.47 20.90
N PRO A 377 26.71 -28.80 20.81
CA PRO A 377 25.71 -29.77 21.28
C PRO A 377 25.53 -29.68 22.79
N LEU A 378 24.34 -29.30 23.26
CA LEU A 378 24.08 -29.03 24.68
C LEU A 378 24.30 -30.26 25.58
N LEU A 379 24.09 -31.48 25.06
CA LEU A 379 24.45 -32.72 25.77
C LEU A 379 25.95 -32.83 26.06
N HIS A 380 26.81 -32.31 25.20
CA HIS A 380 28.25 -32.32 25.40
C HIS A 380 28.63 -31.39 26.56
N SER A 381 28.17 -30.13 26.53
CA SER A 381 28.43 -29.14 27.58
C SER A 381 27.91 -29.59 28.96
N LEU A 382 26.78 -30.31 29.01
CA LEU A 382 26.26 -30.90 30.26
C LEU A 382 27.11 -32.08 30.75
N CYS A 383 27.65 -32.91 29.85
CA CYS A 383 28.58 -33.97 30.20
C CYS A 383 29.91 -33.38 30.74
N GLU A 384 30.47 -32.37 30.09
CA GLU A 384 31.67 -31.68 30.56
C GLU A 384 31.47 -31.05 31.93
N TYR A 385 30.35 -30.35 32.14
CA TYR A 385 30.01 -29.78 33.45
C TYR A 385 29.93 -30.84 34.55
N ASN A 386 29.33 -32.01 34.27
CA ASN A 386 29.29 -33.12 35.22
C ASN A 386 30.69 -33.66 35.56
N VAL A 387 31.58 -33.82 34.57
CA VAL A 387 32.97 -34.25 34.80
C VAL A 387 33.73 -33.22 35.64
N GLN A 388 33.65 -31.93 35.28
CA GLN A 388 34.28 -30.84 36.05
C GLN A 388 33.75 -30.77 37.49
N ARG A 389 32.47 -31.09 37.71
CA ARG A 389 31.87 -31.15 39.04
C ARG A 389 32.39 -32.33 39.86
N GLN A 390 32.48 -33.51 39.25
CA GLN A 390 33.06 -34.70 39.90
C GLN A 390 34.52 -34.46 40.29
N LEU A 391 35.34 -33.87 39.41
CA LEU A 391 36.72 -33.49 39.71
C LEU A 391 36.81 -32.53 40.90
N ARG A 392 35.97 -31.47 40.95
CA ARG A 392 35.91 -30.55 42.11
C ARG A 392 35.49 -31.26 43.40
N GLU A 393 34.57 -32.23 43.33
CA GLU A 393 34.21 -33.03 44.50
C GLU A 393 35.35 -33.95 44.96
N GLU A 394 36.07 -34.57 44.03
CA GLU A 394 37.23 -35.42 44.33
C GLU A 394 38.40 -34.63 44.91
N GLU A 395 38.69 -33.43 44.41
CA GLU A 395 39.65 -32.51 45.02
C GLU A 395 39.23 -32.16 46.45
N LYS A 396 37.96 -31.83 46.68
CA LYS A 396 37.42 -31.59 48.03
C LYS A 396 37.52 -32.83 48.91
N ARG A 397 37.38 -34.06 48.39
CA ARG A 397 37.61 -35.31 49.13
C ARG A 397 39.09 -35.49 49.48
N LYS A 398 39.99 -35.37 48.50
CA LYS A 398 41.46 -35.46 48.68
C LYS A 398 41.97 -34.45 49.70
N ILE A 399 41.49 -33.19 49.67
CA ILE A 399 41.86 -32.16 50.67
C ILE A 399 41.35 -32.54 52.07
N ARG A 400 40.14 -33.11 52.21
CA ARG A 400 39.63 -33.60 53.50
C ARG A 400 40.42 -34.80 54.02
N GLU A 401 40.85 -35.70 53.13
CA GLU A 401 41.69 -36.85 53.47
C GLU A 401 43.12 -36.43 53.86
N GLN A 402 43.71 -35.49 53.13
CA GLN A 402 45.01 -34.89 53.46
C GLN A 402 44.95 -34.17 54.81
N ARG A 403 43.89 -33.40 55.09
CA ARG A 403 43.66 -32.80 56.42
C ARG A 403 43.53 -33.85 57.51
N ARG A 404 42.77 -34.93 57.30
CA ARG A 404 42.67 -36.06 58.26
C ARG A 404 44.01 -36.74 58.52
N LEU A 405 44.84 -36.93 57.49
CA LEU A 405 46.18 -37.50 57.63
C LEU A 405 47.12 -36.54 58.36
N GLN A 406 47.01 -35.23 58.09
CA GLN A 406 47.76 -34.19 58.80
C GLN A 406 47.35 -34.12 60.28
N GLU A 407 46.05 -34.14 60.58
CA GLU A 407 45.49 -34.23 61.93
C GLU A 407 45.96 -35.50 62.66
N GLN A 408 45.92 -36.66 62.01
CA GLN A 408 46.45 -37.91 62.58
C GLN A 408 47.97 -37.83 62.83
N SER A 409 48.75 -37.23 61.92
CA SER A 409 50.18 -37.03 62.12
C SER A 409 50.49 -36.06 63.26
N ALA A 410 49.66 -35.02 63.45
CA ALA A 410 49.76 -34.10 64.57
C ALA A 410 49.42 -34.80 65.90
N VAL A 411 48.34 -35.60 65.95
CA VAL A 411 47.97 -36.41 67.13
C VAL A 411 49.05 -37.45 67.46
N VAL A 412 49.69 -38.06 66.45
CA VAL A 412 50.83 -38.97 66.67
C VAL A 412 52.06 -38.21 67.17
N GLN A 413 52.35 -37.01 66.67
CA GLN A 413 53.44 -36.17 67.20
C GLN A 413 53.16 -35.68 68.63
N GLU A 414 51.93 -35.26 68.95
CA GLU A 414 51.52 -34.92 70.32
C GLU A 414 51.62 -36.13 71.27
N ALA A 415 51.26 -37.32 70.81
CA ALA A 415 51.43 -38.56 71.56
C ALA A 415 52.91 -38.96 71.75
N LEU A 416 53.79 -38.63 70.79
CA LEU A 416 55.22 -38.99 70.82
C LEU A 416 56.07 -37.99 71.63
N PHE A 417 55.67 -36.73 71.71
CA PHE A 417 56.36 -35.67 72.47
C PHE A 417 55.66 -35.29 73.79
N GLY A 418 54.70 -36.09 74.25
CA GLY A 418 53.93 -35.86 75.47
C GLY A 418 54.71 -35.99 76.78
N SER A 419 55.50 -34.99 77.16
CA SER A 419 55.98 -34.82 78.55
C SER A 419 56.01 -33.36 78.98
N ARG A 420 55.49 -33.12 80.20
CA ARG A 420 55.16 -31.80 80.75
C ARG A 420 56.38 -31.06 81.28
N SER A 421 56.31 -29.73 81.28
CA SER A 421 56.85 -28.92 82.37
C SER A 421 55.86 -27.81 82.75
N ALA A 422 55.75 -27.50 84.04
CA ALA A 422 54.70 -26.64 84.59
C ALA A 422 55.29 -25.61 85.57
N THR A 423 55.04 -24.31 85.34
CA THR A 423 55.49 -23.26 86.26
C THR A 423 54.51 -22.07 86.38
N LYS A 424 53.67 -22.14 87.43
CA LYS A 424 53.20 -21.08 88.37
C LYS A 424 52.56 -19.74 87.89
N LYS A 425 51.51 -19.33 88.63
CA LYS A 425 50.78 -18.04 88.62
C LYS A 425 51.51 -16.93 89.44
N PRO A 426 51.00 -15.68 89.47
CA PRO A 426 50.12 -15.21 90.58
C PRO A 426 48.75 -14.62 90.13
N LEU A 427 47.62 -14.87 90.83
CA LEU A 427 46.86 -14.00 91.78
C LEU A 427 46.20 -12.74 91.16
N GLY A 428 44.95 -12.34 91.48
CA GLY A 428 43.83 -12.95 92.26
C GLY A 428 42.59 -13.18 91.36
N GLN A 429 41.31 -13.05 91.76
CA GLN A 429 40.61 -12.96 93.06
C GLN A 429 39.33 -13.85 92.98
N SER A 430 38.76 -14.37 94.08
CA SER A 430 37.60 -13.87 94.86
C SER A 430 36.46 -13.23 94.02
N THR A 431 35.22 -13.71 93.98
CA THR A 431 34.50 -14.81 94.68
C THR A 431 33.72 -15.65 93.63
N ASN A 432 32.87 -16.65 93.92
CA ASN A 432 32.31 -17.17 95.17
C ASN A 432 32.00 -18.69 95.09
N ALA A 433 31.58 -19.27 96.22
CA ALA A 433 31.05 -20.63 96.38
C ALA A 433 29.49 -20.62 96.32
N ASN A 434 28.71 -21.71 96.29
CA ASN A 434 28.86 -23.17 96.41
C ASN A 434 27.56 -23.77 95.76
N SER A 435 27.48 -24.86 94.98
CA SER A 435 27.92 -26.27 95.13
C SER A 435 26.73 -27.23 95.32
N MET A 436 26.87 -28.46 94.81
CA MET A 436 26.02 -29.66 94.99
C MET A 436 24.67 -29.70 94.25
N ALA A 437 24.21 -30.84 93.71
CA ALA A 437 24.88 -32.11 93.38
C ALA A 437 24.00 -32.98 92.44
N GLY A 438 24.60 -34.00 91.81
CA GLY A 438 23.93 -35.28 91.55
C GLY A 438 22.92 -35.40 90.41
N THR A 439 23.36 -35.95 89.27
CA THR A 439 22.48 -36.70 88.34
C THR A 439 22.01 -38.01 89.00
N PRO A 440 20.83 -38.55 88.65
CA PRO A 440 20.85 -39.83 87.92
C PRO A 440 19.74 -39.99 86.86
N ILE A 441 19.78 -41.15 86.17
CA ILE A 441 19.02 -41.50 84.95
C ILE A 441 17.98 -42.61 85.22
N ARG A 442 16.83 -42.56 84.51
CA ARG A 442 15.76 -43.61 84.39
C ARG A 442 14.95 -43.89 85.68
N ARG A 443 13.67 -44.33 85.64
CA ARG A 443 12.90 -45.02 84.58
C ARG A 443 11.36 -44.83 84.74
N GLN A 444 10.62 -44.90 83.62
CA GLN A 444 9.23 -45.38 83.43
C GLN A 444 7.96 -44.66 84.01
N VAL A 445 7.09 -44.25 83.05
CA VAL A 445 5.63 -44.55 82.93
C VAL A 445 4.63 -43.90 83.91
N LEU A 446 3.83 -42.95 83.41
CA LEU A 446 2.34 -43.01 83.29
C LEU A 446 1.78 -41.64 82.82
N THR A 447 0.90 -41.65 81.81
CA THR A 447 -0.12 -40.59 81.59
C THR A 447 -1.39 -40.98 82.35
N PRO A 448 -2.18 -40.03 82.88
CA PRO A 448 -3.35 -39.59 82.11
C PRO A 448 -3.85 -38.13 82.33
N SER A 449 -4.25 -37.52 81.20
CA SER A 449 -5.52 -36.78 80.96
C SER A 449 -6.12 -35.76 81.94
N GLY A 450 -6.47 -34.58 81.39
CA GLY A 450 -7.49 -33.64 81.90
C GLY A 450 -6.97 -32.46 82.72
N ARG A 451 -7.65 -31.31 82.80
CA ARG A 451 -8.89 -30.85 82.13
C ARG A 451 -9.05 -29.33 82.40
N TYR A 452 -9.51 -28.55 81.43
CA TYR A 452 -9.93 -27.13 81.55
C TYR A 452 -8.84 -26.10 81.98
N GLY A 453 -8.99 -24.81 81.70
CA GLY A 453 -10.09 -24.13 81.03
C GLY A 453 -9.76 -22.73 80.50
N THR A 454 -10.66 -22.25 79.64
CA THR A 454 -10.76 -20.89 79.09
C THR A 454 -10.69 -19.76 80.11
N SER A 455 -10.08 -18.62 79.74
CA SER A 455 -10.81 -17.33 79.81
C SER A 455 -10.29 -16.26 78.82
N THR A 456 -11.26 -15.67 78.12
CA THR A 456 -11.40 -14.24 77.74
C THR A 456 -10.18 -13.33 77.50
N ARG A 457 -10.19 -12.63 76.34
CA ARG A 457 -10.47 -11.17 76.18
C ARG A 457 -9.68 -10.62 74.97
N LYS A 458 -10.32 -10.35 73.82
CA LYS A 458 -10.89 -9.03 73.40
C LYS A 458 -9.77 -7.94 73.36
N ASP A 459 -9.36 -7.42 72.21
CA ASP A 459 -10.14 -6.45 71.44
C ASP A 459 -9.70 -6.28 69.96
N HIS A 460 -10.68 -5.78 69.21
CA HIS A 460 -10.77 -5.35 67.82
C HIS A 460 -9.74 -4.27 67.39
N ARG A 461 -9.10 -4.43 66.21
CA ARG A 461 -8.97 -3.36 65.19
C ARG A 461 -8.51 -3.88 63.82
N GLU A 462 -8.66 -3.03 62.82
CA GLU A 462 -8.95 -3.35 61.41
C GLU A 462 -8.06 -2.55 60.44
N SER A 463 -8.07 -2.92 59.15
CA SER A 463 -7.39 -2.28 58.00
C SER A 463 -5.85 -2.41 57.96
N GLY A 464 -5.21 -2.92 56.91
CA GLY A 464 -5.56 -2.85 55.50
C GLY A 464 -4.76 -1.75 54.78
N ARG A 465 -3.71 -2.14 54.03
CA ARG A 465 -2.97 -1.44 52.94
C ARG A 465 -1.83 -2.39 52.53
N VAL A 466 -1.72 -2.94 51.33
CA VAL A 466 -1.74 -2.39 49.96
C VAL A 466 -0.55 -1.47 49.65
N ASN A 467 0.33 -2.05 48.83
CA ASN A 467 1.48 -1.56 48.06
C ASN A 467 1.58 -0.05 47.73
N THR A 468 2.79 0.48 47.89
CA THR A 468 3.40 1.55 47.06
C THR A 468 4.92 1.45 47.27
N ILE A 469 5.72 0.89 46.35
CA ILE A 469 6.29 1.50 45.12
C ILE A 469 6.89 2.88 45.38
N THR A 470 8.22 2.95 45.32
CA THR A 470 9.05 4.16 45.50
C THR A 470 9.57 4.64 44.15
N PRO A 471 9.38 5.91 43.75
CA PRO A 471 10.03 6.49 42.58
C PRO A 471 11.26 7.31 42.99
N VAL A 472 12.40 7.10 42.31
CA VAL A 472 13.59 7.96 42.39
C VAL A 472 14.29 8.03 41.04
N ASN A 473 14.09 9.13 40.30
CA ASN A 473 15.19 10.06 40.00
C ASN A 473 14.69 11.28 39.23
N TYR A 474 15.20 12.45 39.61
CA TYR A 474 14.99 13.73 38.92
C TYR A 474 16.33 14.11 38.29
N VAL A 475 16.37 14.31 36.97
CA VAL A 475 17.51 14.91 36.26
C VAL A 475 17.07 16.29 35.80
N ALA A 476 17.77 17.33 36.26
CA ALA A 476 17.47 18.70 35.90
C ALA A 476 18.14 19.08 34.58
N LEU A 477 17.37 19.70 33.69
CA LEU A 477 17.87 20.47 32.55
C LEU A 477 17.41 21.93 32.71
N PRO A 478 18.25 22.92 32.37
CA PRO A 478 17.88 24.33 32.45
C PRO A 478 16.84 24.67 31.39
N LYS A 479 15.99 25.66 31.70
CA LYS A 479 14.91 26.11 30.81
C LYS A 479 15.19 27.55 30.38
N ASP A 480 15.26 27.77 29.06
CA ASP A 480 15.48 29.09 28.48
C ASP A 480 14.37 30.08 28.87
N SER A 481 14.78 31.31 29.14
CA SER A 481 13.91 32.44 29.43
C SER A 481 13.65 33.25 28.16
N SER A 482 12.41 33.28 27.68
CA SER A 482 11.99 34.25 26.64
C SER A 482 10.52 34.65 26.79
N PHE A 483 10.32 35.79 27.45
CA PHE A 483 9.18 36.72 27.43
C PHE A 483 9.69 37.97 28.19
N GLY A 484 9.55 39.23 27.75
CA GLY A 484 8.97 39.77 26.53
C GLY A 484 8.53 41.24 26.79
N GLY A 485 8.67 42.12 25.79
CA GLY A 485 8.00 43.42 25.78
C GLY A 485 8.86 44.67 26.01
N SER A 486 9.19 45.37 24.92
CA SER A 486 8.80 46.77 24.64
C SER A 486 9.07 47.07 23.16
#